data_AF-A0A7C4CBI8-F1
#
_entry.id   AF-A0A7C4CBI8-F1
#
_cell.length_a   1.000
_cell.length_b   1.000
_cell.length_c   1.000
_cell.angle_alpha   90.00
_cell.angle_beta   90.00
_cell.angle_gamma   90.00
#
_symmetry.space_group_name_H-M   'P 1'
#
loop_
_entity.id
_entity.type
_entity.pdbx_description
1 polymer ?
#
loop_
_entity_poly.entity_id
_entity_poly.type
_entity_poly.pdbx_seq_one_letter_code
_entity_poly.pdbx_strand_id
1 'polypeptide(L)'
;MSRPILIPRVSGPARAPMAIHIMTKPIGPICNLDCRYCFYLEKEDLYPGKSAWRMDDATLEAYVRQYIAAQEVPEISFAWQGGEPTLMGLDFFKRVVEPQERYRPAGRIISNALQTNG
;
A
#
# COMPACT_ATOMS: atom_id res chain seq x y z
N MET A 1 -3.84 54.96 29.94
CA MET A 1 -4.45 53.79 29.26
C MET A 1 -3.49 53.32 28.17
N SER A 2 -2.62 52.35 28.46
CA SER A 2 -1.65 51.82 27.49
C SER A 2 -2.31 50.68 26.72
N ARG A 3 -2.49 50.84 25.41
CA ARG A 3 -2.99 49.78 24.53
C ARG A 3 -1.86 48.75 24.33
N PRO A 4 -2.10 47.44 24.58
CA PRO A 4 -1.09 46.44 24.31
C PRO A 4 -0.83 46.32 22.80
N ILE A 5 0.44 46.32 22.42
CA ILE A 5 0.90 46.09 21.05
C ILE A 5 0.69 44.60 20.74
N LEU A 6 -0.18 44.30 19.77
CA LEU A 6 -0.39 42.95 19.27
C LEU A 6 0.76 42.62 18.30
N ILE A 7 1.69 41.76 18.73
CA ILE A 7 2.74 41.24 17.84
C ILE A 7 2.10 40.13 16.98
N PRO A 8 2.11 40.23 15.64
CA PRO A 8 1.58 39.18 14.79
C PRO A 8 2.43 37.92 14.95
N ARG A 9 1.78 36.82 15.30
CA ARG A 9 2.43 35.52 15.42
C ARG A 9 2.77 35.04 14.02
N VAL A 10 4.05 35.11 13.64
CA VAL A 10 4.53 34.54 12.37
C VAL A 10 4.39 33.02 12.47
N SER A 11 3.49 32.46 11.67
CA SER A 11 3.35 31.00 11.54
C SER A 11 4.61 30.45 10.88
N GLY A 12 5.23 29.44 11.50
CA GLY A 12 6.34 28.70 10.90
C GLY A 12 5.96 28.05 9.56
N PRO A 13 6.95 27.54 8.80
CA PRO A 13 6.69 26.93 7.50
C PRO A 13 5.72 25.77 7.64
N ALA A 14 4.73 25.71 6.74
CA ALA A 14 3.78 24.61 6.69
C ALA A 14 4.51 23.28 6.42
N ARG A 15 4.10 22.21 7.12
CA ARG A 15 4.67 20.88 6.92
C ARG A 15 4.33 20.39 5.50
N ALA A 16 5.30 19.75 4.84
CA ALA A 16 5.04 19.06 3.58
C ALA A 16 4.00 17.93 3.79
N PRO A 17 3.12 17.69 2.81
CA PRO A 17 2.15 16.60 2.88
C PRO A 17 2.85 15.25 2.89
N MET A 18 2.34 14.32 3.71
CA MET A 18 2.78 12.94 3.76
C MET A 18 2.39 12.18 2.49
N ALA A 19 3.38 11.52 1.90
CA ALA A 19 3.20 10.58 0.81
C ALA A 19 4.08 9.36 1.07
N ILE A 20 3.47 8.20 1.29
CA ILE A 20 4.17 6.93 1.50
C ILE A 20 3.84 6.02 0.34
N HIS A 21 4.85 5.35 -0.22
CA HIS A 21 4.64 4.36 -1.27
C HIS A 21 4.98 2.96 -0.73
N ILE A 22 4.03 2.02 -0.82
CA ILE A 22 4.20 0.63 -0.36
C ILE A 22 4.19 -0.32 -1.55
N MET A 23 5.17 -1.23 -1.57
CA MET A 23 5.19 -2.38 -2.48
C MET A 23 4.57 -3.61 -1.79
N THR A 24 3.31 -3.89 -2.13
CA THR A 24 2.52 -4.95 -1.51
C THR A 24 2.87 -6.31 -2.11
N LYS A 25 3.02 -7.34 -1.28
CA LYS A 25 3.32 -8.72 -1.69
C LYS A 25 2.21 -9.66 -1.24
N PRO A 26 1.08 -9.77 -1.97
CA PRO A 26 -0.13 -10.43 -1.46
C PRO A 26 0.00 -11.95 -1.40
N ILE A 27 1.03 -12.54 -2.02
CA ILE A 27 1.33 -13.98 -1.93
C ILE A 27 2.78 -14.25 -1.48
N GLY A 28 3.40 -13.27 -0.81
CA GLY A 28 4.76 -13.40 -0.30
C GLY A 28 5.79 -13.69 -1.42
N PRO A 29 6.66 -14.70 -1.28
CA PRO A 29 7.66 -15.11 -2.26
C PRO A 29 7.16 -16.09 -3.33
N ILE A 30 5.92 -16.58 -3.23
CA ILE A 30 5.44 -17.69 -4.06
C ILE A 30 5.25 -17.27 -5.52
N CYS A 31 5.90 -18.00 -6.43
CA CYS A 31 5.88 -17.75 -7.87
C CYS A 31 5.63 -19.06 -8.64
N ASN A 32 5.09 -18.97 -9.84
CA ASN A 32 4.93 -20.09 -10.78
C ASN A 32 6.13 -20.28 -11.71
N LEU A 33 7.14 -19.42 -11.62
CA LEU A 33 8.41 -19.51 -12.35
C LEU A 33 9.57 -19.62 -11.36
N ASP A 34 10.64 -20.30 -11.80
CA ASP A 34 11.92 -20.41 -11.07
C ASP A 34 13.05 -19.77 -11.88
N CYS A 35 13.00 -18.44 -12.00
CA CYS A 35 14.00 -17.70 -12.76
C CYS A 35 15.37 -17.82 -12.09
N ARG A 36 16.41 -18.24 -12.83
CA ARG A 36 17.78 -18.46 -12.31
C ARG A 36 18.37 -17.27 -11.54
N TYR A 37 17.94 -16.06 -11.85
CA TYR A 37 18.43 -14.81 -11.23
C TYR A 37 17.51 -14.27 -10.12
N CYS A 38 16.43 -14.98 -9.77
CA CYS A 38 15.44 -14.52 -8.81
C CYS A 38 15.89 -14.81 -7.37
N PHE A 39 16.39 -13.79 -6.68
CA PHE A 39 16.72 -13.88 -5.25
C PHE A 39 15.47 -13.92 -4.33
N TYR A 40 14.26 -13.79 -4.90
CA TYR A 40 13.05 -13.53 -4.13
C TYR A 40 12.33 -14.78 -3.64
N LEU A 41 12.45 -15.91 -4.35
CA LEU A 41 11.81 -17.17 -3.94
C LEU A 41 12.42 -17.71 -2.65
N GLU A 42 13.74 -17.60 -2.51
CA GLU A 42 14.51 -17.99 -1.31
C GLU A 42 14.06 -17.26 -0.02
N LYS A 43 13.19 -16.24 -0.11
CA LYS A 43 12.61 -15.60 1.07
C LYS A 43 11.63 -16.48 1.83
N GLU A 44 11.22 -17.63 1.28
CA GLU A 44 10.52 -18.67 2.04
C GLU A 44 11.33 -19.12 3.27
N ASP A 45 12.65 -19.23 3.14
CA ASP A 45 13.55 -19.69 4.20
C ASP A 45 13.60 -18.74 5.41
N LEU A 46 13.20 -17.48 5.24
CA LEU A 46 13.12 -16.50 6.33
C LEU A 46 11.92 -16.74 7.25
N TYR A 47 10.95 -17.57 6.85
CA TYR A 47 9.71 -17.82 7.59
C TYR A 47 9.46 -19.31 7.79
N PRO A 48 10.31 -20.01 8.57
CA PRO A 48 10.16 -21.45 8.78
C PRO A 48 8.81 -21.78 9.44
N GLY A 49 8.13 -22.79 8.89
CA GLY A 49 6.81 -23.22 9.38
C GLY A 49 5.62 -22.41 8.86
N LYS A 50 5.84 -21.36 8.07
CA LYS A 50 4.75 -20.65 7.38
C LYS A 50 4.29 -21.45 6.17
N SER A 51 3.05 -21.95 6.22
CA SER A 51 2.43 -22.68 5.11
C SER A 51 1.44 -21.83 4.31
N ALA A 52 0.91 -20.75 4.90
CA ALA A 52 -0.05 -19.84 4.27
C ALA A 52 0.60 -18.51 3.91
N TRP A 53 0.78 -18.27 2.61
CA TRP A 53 1.38 -17.06 2.05
C TRP A 53 0.38 -16.03 1.53
N ARG A 54 -0.84 -16.48 1.23
CA ARG A 54 -1.90 -15.62 0.72
C ARG A 54 -2.32 -14.62 1.79
N MET A 55 -2.39 -13.35 1.40
CA MET A 55 -3.04 -12.29 2.17
C MET A 55 -4.52 -12.63 2.34
N ASP A 56 -4.98 -12.68 3.59
CA ASP A 56 -6.39 -12.87 3.91
C ASP A 56 -7.18 -11.55 3.81
N ASP A 57 -8.51 -11.65 3.78
CA ASP A 57 -9.39 -10.50 3.59
C ASP A 57 -9.31 -9.51 4.76
N ALA A 58 -9.07 -9.99 5.99
CA ALA A 58 -8.91 -9.11 7.15
C ALA A 58 -7.64 -8.26 7.04
N THR A 59 -6.54 -8.86 6.59
CA THR A 59 -5.28 -8.18 6.33
C THR A 59 -5.43 -7.20 5.17
N LEU A 60 -6.14 -7.58 4.11
CA LEU A 60 -6.42 -6.70 2.97
C LEU A 60 -7.21 -5.45 3.40
N GLU A 61 -8.31 -5.61 4.14
CA GLU A 61 -9.13 -4.50 4.64
C GLU A 61 -8.30 -3.56 5.52
N ALA A 62 -7.55 -4.14 6.47
CA ALA A 62 -6.71 -3.38 7.39
C ALA A 62 -5.63 -2.60 6.63
N TYR A 63 -4.96 -3.26 5.68
CA TYR A 63 -3.93 -2.65 4.84
C TYR A 63 -4.48 -1.46 4.05
N VAL A 64 -5.56 -1.65 3.28
CA VAL A 64 -6.13 -0.60 2.43
C VAL A 64 -6.59 0.59 3.27
N ARG A 65 -7.30 0.34 4.36
CA ARG A 65 -7.79 1.39 5.27
C ARG A 65 -6.64 2.21 5.86
N GLN A 66 -5.61 1.55 6.38
CA GLN A 66 -4.47 2.21 7.00
C GLN A 66 -3.62 2.95 5.98
N TYR A 67 -3.40 2.36 4.80
CA TYR A 67 -2.59 2.98 3.77
C TYR A 67 -3.23 4.26 3.25
N ILE A 68 -4.55 4.25 2.99
CA ILE A 68 -5.28 5.45 2.56
C ILE A 68 -5.25 6.54 3.66
N ALA A 69 -5.46 6.16 4.92
CA ALA A 69 -5.43 7.11 6.04
C ALA A 69 -4.07 7.79 6.24
N ALA A 70 -2.98 7.17 5.76
CA ALA A 70 -1.63 7.71 5.84
C ALA A 70 -1.27 8.66 4.68
N GLN A 71 -2.16 8.92 3.72
CA GLN A 71 -1.85 9.78 2.58
C GLN A 71 -2.44 11.19 2.73
N GLU A 72 -1.62 12.20 2.50
CA GLU A 72 -2.04 13.61 2.42
C GLU A 72 -2.03 14.13 0.96
N VAL A 73 -1.68 13.30 -0.03
CA VAL A 73 -1.53 13.66 -1.46
C VAL A 73 -2.73 13.29 -2.35
N PRO A 74 -3.03 14.05 -3.43
CA PRO A 74 -4.27 13.89 -4.21
C PRO A 74 -4.45 12.51 -4.85
N GLU A 75 -3.35 11.86 -5.20
CA GLU A 75 -3.33 10.52 -5.77
C GLU A 75 -2.69 9.53 -4.77
N ILE A 76 -3.35 8.40 -4.57
CA ILE A 76 -2.90 7.30 -3.72
C ILE A 76 -2.58 6.11 -4.63
N SER A 77 -1.30 5.79 -4.77
CA SER A 77 -0.85 4.71 -5.65
C SER A 77 -0.60 3.42 -4.87
N PHE A 78 -1.28 2.35 -5.27
CA PHE A 78 -1.08 0.99 -4.76
C PHE A 78 -0.20 0.20 -5.74
N ALA A 79 0.90 -0.35 -5.25
CA ALA A 79 1.74 -1.27 -6.03
C ALA A 79 1.58 -2.71 -5.54
N TRP A 80 1.33 -3.62 -6.47
CA TRP A 80 1.17 -5.06 -6.25
C TRP A 80 2.33 -5.80 -6.93
N GLN A 81 3.07 -6.58 -6.13
CA GLN A 81 4.28 -7.30 -6.52
C GLN A 81 4.34 -8.64 -5.79
N GLY A 82 5.44 -9.38 -5.93
CA GLY A 82 5.83 -10.44 -5.00
C GLY A 82 5.53 -11.81 -5.56
N GLY A 83 6.57 -12.65 -5.60
CA GLY A 83 6.54 -13.93 -6.27
C GLY A 83 5.95 -13.70 -7.64
N GLU A 84 4.78 -14.28 -7.87
CA GLU A 84 3.86 -13.84 -8.92
C GLU A 84 2.50 -13.43 -8.33
N PRO A 85 2.15 -12.12 -8.27
CA PRO A 85 0.93 -11.66 -7.63
C PRO A 85 -0.35 -12.14 -8.32
N THR A 86 -0.32 -12.46 -9.63
CA THR A 86 -1.50 -12.99 -10.34
C THR A 86 -1.93 -14.38 -9.83
N LEU A 87 -1.08 -15.11 -9.11
CA LEU A 87 -1.45 -16.33 -8.39
C LEU A 87 -2.51 -16.09 -7.30
N MET A 88 -2.75 -14.84 -6.90
CA MET A 88 -3.89 -14.50 -6.05
C MET A 88 -5.23 -14.69 -6.75
N GLY A 89 -5.25 -14.71 -8.08
CA GLY A 89 -6.44 -14.87 -8.90
C GLY A 89 -7.25 -13.58 -9.04
N LEU A 90 -8.10 -13.53 -10.08
CA LEU A 90 -8.88 -12.35 -10.41
C LEU A 90 -9.82 -11.90 -9.28
N ASP A 91 -10.42 -12.86 -8.56
CA ASP A 91 -11.38 -12.53 -7.50
C ASP A 91 -10.72 -11.82 -6.31
N PHE A 92 -9.43 -12.07 -6.04
CA PHE A 92 -8.69 -11.27 -5.07
C PHE A 92 -8.61 -9.81 -5.50
N PHE A 93 -8.23 -9.53 -6.76
CA PHE A 93 -8.13 -8.15 -7.25
C PHE A 93 -9.48 -7.46 -7.39
N LYS A 94 -10.57 -8.18 -7.65
CA LYS A 94 -11.92 -7.62 -7.52
C LYS A 94 -12.21 -7.20 -6.08
N ARG A 95 -11.86 -8.04 -5.11
CA ARG A 95 -12.00 -7.73 -3.67
C ARG A 95 -11.09 -6.59 -3.21
N VAL A 96 -9.95 -6.36 -3.84
CA VAL A 96 -9.06 -5.21 -3.55
C VAL A 96 -9.76 -3.87 -3.83
N VAL A 97 -10.52 -3.80 -4.92
CA VAL A 97 -11.15 -2.53 -5.36
C VAL A 97 -12.25 -2.08 -4.40
N GLU A 98 -12.98 -3.02 -3.79
CA GLU A 98 -14.09 -2.69 -2.89
C GLU A 98 -13.68 -1.81 -1.69
N PRO A 99 -12.69 -2.18 -0.84
CA PRO A 99 -12.24 -1.33 0.24
C PRO A 99 -11.50 -0.09 -0.26
N GLN A 100 -10.82 -0.15 -1.41
CA GLN A 100 -10.19 1.03 -2.00
C GLN A 100 -11.25 2.11 -2.24
N GLU A 101 -12.34 1.78 -2.92
CA GLU A 101 -13.44 2.72 -3.15
C GLU A 101 -14.17 3.11 -1.87
N ARG A 102 -14.42 2.15 -0.96
CA ARG A 102 -15.09 2.41 0.32
C ARG A 102 -14.34 3.43 1.18
N TYR A 103 -13.01 3.33 1.24
CA TYR A 103 -12.19 4.18 2.08
C TYR A 103 -11.60 5.40 1.36
N ARG A 104 -11.74 5.50 0.03
CA ARG A 104 -11.24 6.63 -0.75
C ARG A 104 -11.87 7.95 -0.28
N PRO A 105 -11.09 8.92 0.21
CA PRO A 105 -11.62 10.23 0.54
C PRO A 105 -12.13 10.95 -0.71
N ALA A 106 -13.16 11.79 -0.54
CA ALA A 106 -13.69 12.59 -1.63
C ALA A 106 -12.59 13.42 -2.33
N GLY A 107 -12.62 13.43 -3.66
CA GLY A 107 -11.64 14.17 -4.48
C GLY A 107 -10.25 13.54 -4.57
N ARG A 108 -9.99 12.40 -3.92
CA ARG A 108 -8.75 11.62 -4.11
C ARG A 108 -8.89 10.65 -5.29
N ILE A 109 -7.78 10.42 -5.97
CA ILE A 109 -7.63 9.42 -7.04
C ILE A 109 -6.92 8.20 -6.46
N ILE A 110 -7.37 7.00 -6.79
CA ILE A 110 -6.65 5.76 -6.50
C ILE A 110 -6.11 5.21 -7.82
N SER A 111 -4.82 4.88 -7.85
CA SER A 111 -4.18 4.17 -8.96
C SER A 111 -3.64 2.83 -8.47
N ASN A 112 -3.66 1.83 -9.34
CA ASN A 112 -3.11 0.50 -9.07
C ASN A 112 -2.06 0.17 -10.14
N ALA A 113 -0.89 -0.29 -9.69
CA ALA A 113 0.18 -0.84 -10.52
C ALA A 113 0.39 -2.31 -10.16
N LEU A 114 0.53 -3.17 -11.18
CA LEU A 114 0.79 -4.60 -11.03
C LEU A 114 2.10 -4.95 -11.72
N GLN A 115 3.02 -5.57 -10.99
CA GLN A 115 4.21 -6.21 -11.56
C GLN A 115 3.93 -7.71 -11.71
N THR A 116 3.75 -8.17 -12.94
CA THR A 116 3.51 -9.58 -13.31
C THR A 116 4.64 -10.10 -14.19
N ASN A 117 4.87 -11.41 -14.18
CA ASN A 117 5.76 -12.12 -15.09
C ASN A 117 5.14 -12.43 -16.48
N GLY A 118 3.86 -12.13 -16.68
CA GLY A 118 3.14 -12.32 -17.95
C GLY A 118 1.67 -11.91 -17.87
#